data_AF-A0A7S2IMG6-F1
#
_entry.id   AF-A0A7S2IMG6-F1
#
_cell.length_a   1.000
_cell.length_b   1.000
_cell.length_c   1.000
_cell.angle_alpha   90.00
_cell.angle_beta   90.00
_cell.angle_gamma   90.00
#
_symmetry.space_group_name_H-M   'P 1'
#
loop_
_entity.id
_entity.type
_entity.pdbx_description
1 polymer ?
#
loop_
_entity_poly.entity_id
_entity_poly.type
_entity_poly.pdbx_seq_one_letter_code
_entity_poly.pdbx_strand_id
1 'polypeptide(L)'
;MANQHDFVYFGDVEIGTPGQKLKVVFDTGSSNFWVPTKPRGLQLAGRKYYRPHESGTYEATAEEFSIRYADGDVNTGIFCRDDLAIGQLRLPSFTFAAVNKTETSRNVNESKFDGILGLGFPDISVGGVPTVMGELVRSGQLDNPVFGFYLARGQPGQLVFGGVDPDHYVGDFHFVDVAHTGQDMPSMRRWAVSIDRIRLGSVINMSATPVAVVDSGTSRLVGPLWDVFVLASKMGATQWGLGIYVVDCNRTLPTVAFMLGGKEFSLEAEDLILKDVVPEGAEGQCLLGLVGALQTDWILGDIFLQKHYVQFDWGRKRVGFATSAPGPTAPAAAAAPTAPSDAGAGDRRLASFV
;
A
#
# COMPACT_ATOMS: atom_id res chain seq x y z
N MET A 1 4.13 -11.50 4.78
CA MET A 1 3.08 -10.99 3.85
C MET A 1 3.26 -11.66 2.51
N ALA A 2 2.19 -12.17 1.91
CA ALA A 2 2.24 -12.64 0.53
C ALA A 2 2.37 -11.45 -0.43
N ASN A 3 2.94 -11.72 -1.59
CA ASN A 3 3.17 -10.76 -2.66
C ASN A 3 2.37 -11.20 -3.90
N GLN A 4 1.61 -10.28 -4.49
CA GLN A 4 0.96 -10.48 -5.78
C GLN A 4 1.55 -9.50 -6.80
N HIS A 5 2.40 -10.05 -7.68
CA HIS A 5 3.01 -9.39 -8.84
C HIS A 5 3.85 -8.14 -8.53
N ASP A 6 4.34 -7.99 -7.30
CA ASP A 6 5.02 -6.77 -6.81
C ASP A 6 4.13 -5.51 -6.79
N PHE A 7 2.81 -5.69 -6.93
CA PHE A 7 1.81 -4.62 -6.92
C PHE A 7 1.00 -4.55 -5.61
N VAL A 8 0.90 -5.66 -4.87
CA VAL A 8 0.17 -5.64 -3.60
C VAL A 8 0.73 -6.67 -2.64
N TYR A 9 0.89 -6.24 -1.40
CA TYR A 9 1.35 -7.07 -0.29
C TYR A 9 0.24 -7.19 0.75
N PHE A 10 -0.08 -8.43 1.13
CA PHE A 10 -1.16 -8.71 2.07
C PHE A 10 -0.76 -9.82 3.04
N GLY A 11 -1.39 -9.83 4.21
CA GLY A 11 -1.21 -10.91 5.18
C GLY A 11 -2.52 -11.33 5.79
N ASP A 12 -2.41 -12.24 6.76
CA ASP A 12 -3.58 -12.82 7.40
C ASP A 12 -3.94 -12.07 8.69
N VAL A 13 -5.23 -11.93 8.94
CA VAL A 13 -5.82 -11.56 10.23
C VAL A 13 -6.88 -12.59 10.61
N GLU A 14 -7.19 -12.69 11.89
CA GLU A 14 -8.29 -13.51 12.40
C GLU A 14 -9.28 -12.63 13.15
N ILE A 15 -10.57 -12.81 12.86
CA ILE A 15 -11.65 -12.02 13.45
C ILE A 15 -12.64 -12.94 14.16
N GLY A 16 -12.95 -12.62 15.41
CA GLY A 16 -13.97 -13.26 16.22
C GLY A 16 -13.58 -14.57 16.88
N THR A 17 -14.56 -15.19 17.53
CA THR A 17 -14.38 -16.41 18.32
C THR A 17 -15.45 -17.46 17.95
N PRO A 18 -15.11 -18.56 17.25
CA PRO A 18 -13.78 -18.92 16.75
C PRO A 18 -13.25 -17.98 15.65
N GLY A 19 -11.92 -17.87 15.55
CA GLY A 19 -11.23 -16.97 14.62
C GLY A 19 -11.52 -17.24 13.14
N GLN A 20 -12.01 -16.23 12.43
CA GLN A 20 -12.25 -16.26 10.99
C GLN A 20 -11.08 -15.63 10.25
N LYS A 21 -10.33 -16.48 9.53
CA LYS A 21 -9.11 -16.07 8.84
C LYS A 21 -9.39 -15.38 7.50
N LEU A 22 -8.98 -14.12 7.40
CA LEU A 22 -9.12 -13.24 6.22
C LEU A 22 -7.77 -12.66 5.81
N LYS A 23 -7.66 -12.27 4.54
CA LYS A 23 -6.46 -11.65 3.97
C LYS A 23 -6.66 -10.16 3.81
N VAL A 24 -5.71 -9.36 4.26
CA VAL A 24 -5.81 -7.90 4.23
C VAL A 24 -4.53 -7.26 3.72
N VAL A 25 -4.69 -6.16 2.97
CA VAL A 25 -3.59 -5.22 2.71
C VAL A 25 -3.35 -4.43 3.99
N PHE A 26 -2.09 -4.34 4.41
CA PHE A 26 -1.68 -3.45 5.50
C PHE A 26 -1.32 -2.10 4.88
N ASP A 27 -2.15 -1.10 5.12
CA ASP A 27 -2.19 0.13 4.33
C ASP A 27 -1.85 1.35 5.20
N THR A 28 -0.72 2.00 4.95
CA THR A 28 -0.34 3.22 5.68
C THR A 28 -1.02 4.50 5.17
N GLY A 29 -1.68 4.46 4.02
CA GLY A 29 -2.45 5.55 3.44
C GLY A 29 -3.85 5.74 4.06
N SER A 30 -4.40 4.70 4.70
CA SER A 30 -5.70 4.74 5.41
C SER A 30 -5.61 4.33 6.88
N SER A 31 -6.71 4.47 7.64
CA SER A 31 -6.72 4.21 9.10
C SER A 31 -7.85 3.33 9.61
N ASN A 32 -8.85 3.06 8.78
CA ASN A 32 -9.90 2.11 9.13
C ASN A 32 -9.46 0.69 8.81
N PHE A 33 -9.88 -0.26 9.65
CA PHE A 33 -9.90 -1.67 9.28
C PHE A 33 -11.29 -2.00 8.71
N TRP A 34 -11.34 -2.65 7.55
CA TRP A 34 -12.58 -3.15 6.99
C TRP A 34 -12.40 -4.51 6.31
N VAL A 35 -13.47 -5.30 6.37
CA VAL A 35 -13.56 -6.60 5.69
C VAL A 35 -14.93 -6.78 5.05
N PRO A 36 -15.02 -7.54 3.95
CA PRO A 36 -16.28 -7.80 3.30
C PRO A 36 -17.12 -8.74 4.17
N THR A 37 -18.40 -8.41 4.30
CA THR A 37 -19.44 -9.23 4.93
C THR A 37 -20.55 -9.47 3.92
N LYS A 38 -21.40 -10.45 4.20
CA LYS A 38 -22.55 -10.78 3.34
C LYS A 38 -23.73 -11.28 4.16
N PRO A 39 -24.95 -11.20 3.62
CA PRO A 39 -26.11 -11.83 4.22
C PRO A 39 -25.88 -13.33 4.43
N ARG A 40 -26.49 -13.87 5.49
CA ARG A 40 -26.44 -15.30 5.81
C ARG A 40 -26.94 -16.13 4.62
N GLY A 41 -26.21 -17.18 4.28
CA GLY A 41 -26.58 -18.14 3.21
C GLY A 41 -26.16 -17.75 1.78
N LEU A 42 -25.66 -16.53 1.55
CA LEU A 42 -25.10 -16.17 0.25
C LEU A 42 -23.65 -16.69 0.16
N GLN A 43 -23.27 -17.39 -0.90
CA GLN A 43 -21.87 -17.74 -1.16
C GLN A 43 -21.50 -17.40 -2.59
N LEU A 44 -20.61 -16.42 -2.75
CA LEU A 44 -20.02 -16.05 -4.03
C LEU A 44 -18.68 -16.76 -4.14
N ALA A 45 -18.43 -17.38 -5.29
CA ALA A 45 -17.18 -18.09 -5.55
C ALA A 45 -15.99 -17.10 -5.49
N GLY A 46 -14.85 -17.56 -4.96
CA GLY A 46 -13.57 -16.84 -5.05
C GLY A 46 -13.21 -15.91 -3.87
N ARG A 47 -14.18 -15.39 -3.10
CA ARG A 47 -13.90 -14.48 -1.97
C ARG A 47 -14.19 -15.08 -0.60
N LYS A 48 -13.36 -14.74 0.40
CA LYS A 48 -13.72 -14.95 1.80
C LYS A 48 -14.45 -13.73 2.34
N TYR A 49 -15.33 -13.99 3.28
CA TYR A 49 -16.17 -12.97 3.91
C TYR A 49 -16.14 -13.21 5.40
N TYR A 50 -16.12 -12.12 6.16
CA TYR A 50 -16.43 -12.14 7.57
C TYR A 50 -17.90 -12.52 7.77
N ARG A 51 -18.15 -13.43 8.72
CA ARG A 51 -19.48 -13.94 9.07
C ARG A 51 -19.77 -13.60 10.54
N PRO A 52 -20.40 -12.45 10.82
CA PRO A 52 -20.69 -12.02 12.19
C PRO A 52 -21.41 -13.06 13.05
N HIS A 53 -22.36 -13.78 12.44
CA HIS A 53 -23.18 -14.79 13.11
C HIS A 53 -22.44 -16.08 13.51
N GLU A 54 -21.20 -16.26 13.06
CA GLU A 54 -20.34 -17.39 13.44
C GLU A 54 -19.39 -17.03 14.61
N SER A 55 -19.41 -15.78 15.10
CA SER A 55 -18.57 -15.32 16.20
C SER A 55 -19.38 -15.11 17.48
N GLY A 56 -18.90 -15.67 18.59
CA GLY A 56 -19.47 -15.49 19.93
C GLY A 56 -19.08 -14.16 20.60
N THR A 57 -18.13 -13.42 20.03
CA THR A 57 -17.61 -12.14 20.54
C THR A 57 -18.07 -10.94 19.70
N TYR A 58 -18.88 -11.19 18.66
CA TYR A 58 -19.43 -10.15 17.81
C TYR A 58 -20.44 -9.27 18.55
N GLU A 59 -20.26 -7.95 18.41
CA GLU A 59 -21.23 -6.94 18.83
C GLU A 59 -21.59 -6.04 17.64
N ALA A 60 -22.89 -5.94 17.36
CA ALA A 60 -23.39 -5.05 16.31
C ALA A 60 -23.32 -3.59 16.77
N THR A 61 -23.03 -2.68 15.84
CA THR A 61 -23.36 -1.26 15.99
C THR A 61 -24.41 -0.86 14.96
N ALA A 62 -25.04 0.30 15.15
CA ALA A 62 -25.97 0.88 14.18
C ALA A 62 -25.31 1.97 13.31
N GLU A 63 -24.00 2.19 13.45
CA GLU A 63 -23.30 3.27 12.77
C GLU A 63 -22.89 2.85 11.37
N GLU A 64 -23.29 3.64 10.37
CA GLU A 64 -22.96 3.40 8.97
C GLU A 64 -21.51 3.77 8.68
N PHE A 65 -20.91 3.00 7.78
CA PHE A 65 -19.56 3.23 7.26
C PHE A 65 -19.64 3.52 5.76
N SER A 66 -18.91 4.54 5.33
CA SER A 66 -18.66 4.85 3.93
C SER A 66 -17.25 5.42 3.78
N ILE A 67 -16.42 4.78 2.96
CA ILE A 67 -15.08 5.26 2.64
C ILE A 67 -14.91 5.33 1.13
N ARG A 68 -14.22 6.39 0.68
CA ARG A 68 -13.81 6.58 -0.71
C ARG A 68 -12.28 6.62 -0.78
N TYR A 69 -11.72 5.79 -1.64
CA TYR A 69 -10.29 5.79 -1.98
C TYR A 69 -10.01 6.67 -3.21
N ALA A 70 -8.77 7.12 -3.42
CA ALA A 70 -8.44 8.05 -4.52
C ALA A 70 -8.49 7.39 -5.90
N ASP A 71 -8.44 6.06 -5.97
CA ASP A 71 -8.74 5.30 -7.18
C ASP A 71 -10.24 5.31 -7.55
N GLY A 72 -11.08 5.89 -6.70
CA GLY A 72 -12.51 6.07 -6.90
C GLY A 72 -13.38 5.00 -6.25
N ASP A 73 -12.77 3.95 -5.68
CA ASP A 73 -13.51 2.87 -5.02
C ASP A 73 -14.29 3.40 -3.81
N VAL A 74 -15.53 2.91 -3.66
CA VAL A 74 -16.39 3.24 -2.53
C VAL A 74 -16.83 1.96 -1.83
N ASN A 75 -16.49 1.86 -0.55
CA ASN A 75 -16.94 0.77 0.30
C ASN A 75 -17.95 1.30 1.30
N THR A 76 -19.11 0.64 1.37
CA THR A 76 -20.17 0.97 2.33
C THR A 76 -20.54 -0.24 3.17
N GLY A 77 -20.93 0.01 4.42
CA GLY A 77 -21.32 -1.02 5.36
C GLY A 77 -21.70 -0.44 6.71
N ILE A 78 -21.43 -1.19 7.77
CA ILE A 78 -21.63 -0.76 9.16
C ILE A 78 -20.37 -0.96 9.97
N PHE A 79 -20.17 -0.17 11.00
CA PHE A 79 -19.22 -0.52 12.05
C PHE A 79 -19.75 -1.69 12.88
N CYS A 80 -18.84 -2.50 13.40
CA CYS A 80 -19.12 -3.54 14.37
C CYS A 80 -17.91 -3.73 15.29
N ARG A 81 -18.08 -4.46 16.38
CA ARG A 81 -16.98 -4.91 17.23
C ARG A 81 -16.85 -6.42 17.20
N ASP A 82 -15.62 -6.87 17.20
CA ASP A 82 -15.28 -8.26 17.45
C ASP A 82 -13.80 -8.34 17.87
N ASP A 83 -13.36 -9.52 18.33
CA ASP A 83 -11.96 -9.75 18.63
C ASP A 83 -11.13 -9.77 17.33
N LEU A 84 -10.02 -9.04 17.31
CA LEU A 84 -9.07 -9.00 16.20
C LEU A 84 -7.73 -9.58 16.63
N ALA A 85 -7.20 -10.50 15.84
CA ALA A 85 -5.87 -11.05 16.00
C ALA A 85 -5.01 -10.81 14.76
N ILE A 86 -3.78 -10.33 14.98
CA ILE A 86 -2.76 -10.10 13.95
C ILE A 86 -1.49 -10.82 14.38
N GLY A 87 -1.26 -12.02 13.84
CA GLY A 87 -0.20 -12.90 14.33
C GLY A 87 -0.38 -13.22 15.82
N GLN A 88 0.52 -12.73 16.67
CA GLN A 88 0.45 -12.90 18.13
C GLN A 88 -0.27 -11.75 18.87
N LEU A 89 -0.53 -10.63 18.19
CA LEU A 89 -1.21 -9.47 18.77
C LEU A 89 -2.71 -9.75 18.90
N ARG A 90 -3.33 -9.24 19.98
CA ARG A 90 -4.75 -9.45 20.30
C ARG A 90 -5.42 -8.14 20.67
N LEU A 91 -6.46 -7.77 19.95
CA LEU A 91 -7.27 -6.58 20.20
C LEU A 91 -8.72 -7.02 20.46
N PRO A 92 -9.10 -7.24 21.73
CA PRO A 92 -10.46 -7.67 22.05
C PRO A 92 -11.47 -6.54 21.83
N SER A 93 -12.69 -6.88 21.38
CA SER A 93 -13.76 -5.91 21.11
C SER A 93 -13.30 -4.72 20.23
N PHE A 94 -12.47 -5.00 19.22
CA PHE A 94 -11.95 -3.99 18.31
C PHE A 94 -13.05 -3.52 17.34
N THR A 95 -13.17 -2.21 17.14
CA THR A 95 -14.17 -1.63 16.22
C THR A 95 -13.64 -1.60 14.78
N PHE A 96 -14.37 -2.19 13.83
CA PHE A 96 -14.01 -2.21 12.40
C PHE A 96 -15.26 -2.20 11.51
N ALA A 97 -15.08 -1.94 10.22
CA ALA A 97 -16.21 -1.90 9.29
C ALA A 97 -16.46 -3.25 8.59
N ALA A 98 -17.70 -3.73 8.68
CA ALA A 98 -18.20 -4.87 7.92
C ALA A 98 -18.84 -4.34 6.62
N VAL A 99 -18.11 -4.42 5.51
CA VAL A 99 -18.49 -3.87 4.20
C VAL A 99 -19.39 -4.83 3.47
N ASN A 100 -20.62 -4.42 3.16
CA ASN A 100 -21.59 -5.24 2.43
C ASN A 100 -21.74 -4.85 0.95
N LYS A 101 -21.15 -3.72 0.55
CA LYS A 101 -21.18 -3.22 -0.82
C LYS A 101 -19.87 -2.50 -1.14
N THR A 102 -19.32 -2.86 -2.30
CA THR A 102 -18.12 -2.24 -2.90
C THR A 102 -18.49 -1.78 -4.30
N GLU A 103 -18.40 -0.48 -4.55
CA GLU A 103 -18.46 0.11 -5.88
C GLU A 103 -17.02 0.28 -6.37
N THR A 104 -16.62 -0.56 -7.33
CA THR A 104 -15.28 -0.55 -7.89
C THR A 104 -15.34 -0.83 -9.38
N SER A 105 -14.40 -0.25 -10.12
CA SER A 105 -14.17 -0.60 -11.53
C SER A 105 -13.33 -1.86 -11.70
N ARG A 106 -12.84 -2.44 -10.58
CA ARG A 106 -11.91 -3.58 -10.57
C ARG A 106 -12.65 -4.91 -10.56
N ASN A 107 -12.06 -5.92 -11.19
CA ASN A 107 -12.55 -7.29 -11.07
C ASN A 107 -12.22 -7.84 -9.68
N VAL A 108 -13.17 -7.70 -8.76
CA VAL A 108 -13.08 -8.15 -7.36
C VAL A 108 -12.73 -9.63 -7.20
N ASN A 109 -13.00 -10.47 -8.22
CA ASN A 109 -12.73 -11.91 -8.19
C ASN A 109 -11.25 -12.26 -8.45
N GLU A 110 -10.44 -11.32 -8.95
CA GLU A 110 -9.01 -11.51 -9.20
C GLU A 110 -8.13 -11.07 -8.01
N SER A 111 -8.73 -10.40 -7.03
CA SER A 111 -8.05 -10.00 -5.80
C SER A 111 -7.72 -11.23 -4.94
N LYS A 112 -6.46 -11.36 -4.50
CA LYS A 112 -6.05 -12.42 -3.55
C LYS A 112 -6.18 -12.02 -2.08
N PHE A 113 -6.69 -10.82 -1.83
CA PHE A 113 -6.99 -10.32 -0.49
C PHE A 113 -8.47 -9.94 -0.39
N ASP A 114 -8.98 -9.94 0.84
CA ASP A 114 -10.40 -9.76 1.16
C ASP A 114 -10.72 -8.32 1.58
N GLY A 115 -9.85 -7.69 2.40
CA GLY A 115 -10.07 -6.35 2.96
C GLY A 115 -8.81 -5.50 3.11
N ILE A 116 -8.92 -4.38 3.84
CA ILE A 116 -7.80 -3.47 4.12
C ILE A 116 -7.74 -3.18 5.61
N LEU A 117 -6.53 -3.20 6.17
CA LEU A 117 -6.23 -2.81 7.54
C LEU A 117 -5.35 -1.55 7.52
N GLY A 118 -5.96 -0.42 7.85
CA GLY A 118 -5.27 0.87 7.93
C GLY A 118 -4.28 0.97 9.10
N LEU A 119 -3.09 1.50 8.81
CA LEU A 119 -1.97 1.75 9.73
C LEU A 119 -1.61 3.24 9.82
N GLY A 120 -2.46 4.11 9.29
CA GLY A 120 -2.36 5.56 9.43
C GLY A 120 -2.73 6.11 10.82
N PHE A 121 -2.73 7.43 10.93
CA PHE A 121 -3.07 8.14 12.16
C PHE A 121 -4.59 8.26 12.38
N PRO A 122 -5.06 8.37 13.64
CA PRO A 122 -6.48 8.54 13.95
C PRO A 122 -7.16 9.72 13.24
N ASP A 123 -6.42 10.77 12.86
CA ASP A 123 -6.91 11.99 12.20
C ASP A 123 -7.58 11.74 10.83
N ILE A 124 -7.33 10.59 10.21
CA ILE A 124 -7.95 10.17 8.93
C ILE A 124 -8.83 8.92 9.09
N SER A 125 -9.17 8.52 10.33
CA SER A 125 -10.10 7.44 10.61
C SER A 125 -11.54 7.91 10.37
N VAL A 126 -12.21 7.32 9.39
CA VAL A 126 -13.65 7.56 9.14
C VAL A 126 -14.43 7.18 10.39
N GLY A 127 -15.36 8.04 10.81
CA GLY A 127 -16.16 7.86 12.03
C GLY A 127 -15.40 8.10 13.33
N GLY A 128 -14.10 8.43 13.29
CA GLY A 128 -13.29 8.61 14.49
C GLY A 128 -13.11 7.34 15.32
N VAL A 129 -13.29 6.17 14.71
CA VAL A 129 -13.13 4.87 15.39
C VAL A 129 -11.65 4.59 15.69
N PRO A 130 -11.34 3.78 16.72
CA PRO A 130 -9.96 3.43 17.06
C PRO A 130 -9.18 2.84 15.89
N THR A 131 -7.91 3.21 15.74
CA THR A 131 -7.00 2.62 14.74
C THR A 131 -6.24 1.45 15.34
N VAL A 132 -5.81 0.51 14.51
CA VAL A 132 -5.06 -0.68 14.97
C VAL A 132 -3.78 -0.27 15.70
N MET A 133 -2.99 0.64 15.12
CA MET A 133 -1.77 1.12 15.77
C MET A 133 -2.07 1.86 17.08
N GLY A 134 -3.12 2.68 17.13
CA GLY A 134 -3.52 3.37 18.36
C GLY A 134 -3.85 2.39 19.48
N GLU A 135 -4.59 1.32 19.18
CA GLU A 135 -4.98 0.30 20.15
C GLU A 135 -3.81 -0.60 20.58
N LEU A 136 -2.89 -0.95 19.66
CA LEU A 136 -1.68 -1.71 20.00
C LEU A 136 -0.77 -0.93 20.96
N VAL A 137 -0.60 0.37 20.72
CA VAL A 137 0.17 1.25 21.62
C VAL A 137 -0.54 1.41 22.95
N ARG A 138 -1.86 1.67 22.95
CA ARG A 138 -2.67 1.83 24.16
C ARG A 138 -2.66 0.59 25.05
N SER A 139 -2.68 -0.60 24.44
CA SER A 139 -2.67 -1.88 25.16
C SER A 139 -1.28 -2.32 25.64
N GLY A 140 -0.21 -1.63 25.24
CA GLY A 140 1.16 -1.96 25.66
C GLY A 140 1.70 -3.27 25.08
N GLN A 141 1.14 -3.74 23.96
CA GLN A 141 1.54 -5.01 23.33
C GLN A 141 2.80 -4.90 22.46
N LEU A 142 3.34 -3.71 22.29
CA LEU A 142 4.51 -3.45 21.45
C LEU A 142 5.72 -3.08 22.31
N ASP A 143 6.88 -3.67 22.02
CA ASP A 143 8.15 -3.28 22.66
C ASP A 143 8.46 -1.78 22.44
N ASN A 144 8.16 -1.30 21.23
CA ASN A 144 8.23 0.11 20.85
C ASN A 144 7.00 0.48 20.01
N PRO A 145 6.50 1.73 20.06
CA PRO A 145 5.37 2.20 19.26
C PRO A 145 5.77 2.43 17.80
N VAL A 146 6.27 1.39 17.13
CA VAL A 146 6.79 1.43 15.76
C VAL A 146 6.35 0.18 14.99
N PHE A 147 6.41 0.26 13.66
CA PHE A 147 6.34 -0.91 12.79
C PHE A 147 7.27 -0.76 11.58
N GLY A 148 7.74 -1.87 11.03
CA GLY A 148 8.69 -1.92 9.92
C GLY A 148 8.14 -2.71 8.73
N PHE A 149 8.32 -2.17 7.53
CA PHE A 149 7.99 -2.80 6.26
C PHE A 149 9.25 -3.19 5.49
N TYR A 150 9.30 -4.47 5.10
CA TYR A 150 10.20 -5.00 4.09
C TYR A 150 9.36 -5.54 2.93
N LEU A 151 9.47 -4.93 1.75
CA LEU A 151 8.79 -5.41 0.54
C LEU A 151 9.84 -5.97 -0.43
N ALA A 152 9.74 -7.27 -0.73
CA ALA A 152 10.69 -7.93 -1.61
C ALA A 152 10.08 -8.17 -3.00
N ARG A 153 10.81 -7.81 -4.06
CA ARG A 153 10.40 -8.11 -5.44
C ARG A 153 10.44 -9.61 -5.72
N GLY A 154 9.40 -10.12 -6.36
CA GLY A 154 9.20 -11.53 -6.67
C GLY A 154 9.11 -12.46 -5.46
N GLN A 155 9.09 -11.94 -4.23
CA GLN A 155 9.16 -12.71 -2.99
C GLN A 155 8.15 -12.18 -1.94
N PRO A 156 7.78 -12.97 -0.92
CA PRO A 156 7.00 -12.48 0.20
C PRO A 156 7.69 -11.30 0.92
N GLY A 157 6.90 -10.32 1.36
CA GLY A 157 7.37 -9.23 2.23
C GLY A 157 7.20 -9.55 3.73
N GLN A 158 7.66 -8.66 4.60
CA GLN A 158 7.52 -8.76 6.05
C GLN A 158 7.00 -7.45 6.65
N LEU A 159 6.09 -7.58 7.62
CA LEU A 159 5.63 -6.49 8.48
C LEU A 159 5.98 -6.89 9.92
N VAL A 160 6.70 -6.02 10.62
CA VAL A 160 7.09 -6.21 12.02
C VAL A 160 6.41 -5.13 12.85
N PHE A 161 5.61 -5.52 13.84
CA PHE A 161 5.11 -4.59 14.86
C PHE A 161 6.06 -4.61 16.06
N GLY A 162 6.34 -3.45 16.65
CA GLY A 162 7.19 -3.33 17.84
C GLY A 162 8.67 -3.08 17.58
N GLY A 163 9.13 -3.19 16.32
CA GLY A 163 10.53 -3.05 15.96
C GLY A 163 10.79 -3.11 14.46
N VAL A 164 12.01 -3.52 14.11
CA VAL A 164 12.50 -3.73 12.73
C VAL A 164 13.27 -5.05 12.68
N ASP A 165 13.44 -5.60 11.47
CA ASP A 165 14.23 -6.83 11.26
C ASP A 165 15.60 -6.49 10.65
N PRO A 166 16.71 -6.64 11.39
CA PRO A 166 18.06 -6.32 10.92
C PRO A 166 18.53 -7.19 9.75
N ASP A 167 17.91 -8.34 9.49
CA ASP A 167 18.28 -9.20 8.36
C ASP A 167 17.75 -8.66 7.02
N HIS A 168 16.89 -7.64 7.05
CA HIS A 168 16.18 -7.11 5.89
C HIS A 168 16.58 -5.69 5.48
N TYR A 169 17.60 -5.10 6.11
CA TYR A 169 18.17 -3.82 5.67
C TYR A 169 19.68 -3.75 5.84
N VAL A 170 20.29 -2.79 5.15
CA VAL A 170 21.72 -2.49 5.27
C VAL A 170 21.94 -1.01 5.61
N GLY A 171 22.97 -0.75 6.41
CA GLY A 171 23.30 0.58 6.91
C GLY A 171 22.32 1.09 7.97
N ASP A 172 22.44 2.38 8.29
CA ASP A 172 21.62 3.02 9.32
C ASP A 172 20.35 3.66 8.74
N PHE A 173 19.32 3.72 9.58
CA PHE A 173 18.10 4.46 9.27
C PHE A 173 18.36 5.97 9.22
N HIS A 174 17.88 6.60 8.15
CA HIS A 174 17.72 8.05 8.07
C HIS A 174 16.28 8.41 8.42
N PHE A 175 16.07 9.13 9.51
CA PHE A 175 14.75 9.54 9.97
C PHE A 175 14.38 10.91 9.46
N VAL A 176 13.13 11.04 9.00
CA VAL A 176 12.50 12.29 8.59
C VAL A 176 11.20 12.43 9.39
N ASP A 177 11.03 13.57 10.06
CA ASP A 177 9.82 13.84 10.84
C ASP A 177 8.60 13.93 9.92
N VAL A 178 7.46 13.46 10.42
CA VAL A 178 6.19 13.64 9.72
C VAL A 178 5.89 15.13 9.64
N ALA A 179 5.61 15.62 8.44
CA ALA A 179 5.35 17.01 8.15
C ALA A 179 4.01 17.43 8.79
N HIS A 180 4.06 17.94 10.02
CA HIS A 180 2.91 18.48 10.72
C HIS A 180 2.82 20.00 10.49
N THR A 181 2.08 20.45 9.49
CA THR A 181 1.68 21.87 9.42
C THR A 181 0.17 22.01 9.21
N GLY A 182 -0.54 22.32 10.29
CA GLY A 182 -1.90 22.87 10.27
C GLY A 182 -3.02 21.89 9.86
N GLN A 183 -4.24 22.20 10.29
CA GLN A 183 -5.43 21.41 9.98
C GLN A 183 -5.85 21.49 8.49
N ASP A 184 -5.21 22.36 7.71
CA ASP A 184 -5.65 22.81 6.38
C ASP A 184 -5.11 21.98 5.20
N MET A 185 -4.23 20.99 5.44
CA MET A 185 -3.70 20.09 4.40
C MET A 185 -3.97 18.63 4.75
N PRO A 186 -4.92 17.95 4.07
CA PRO A 186 -5.32 16.57 4.39
C PRO A 186 -4.17 15.55 4.41
N SER A 187 -3.15 15.73 3.56
CA SER A 187 -1.98 14.84 3.50
C SER A 187 -1.07 14.93 4.71
N MET A 188 -1.06 16.06 5.43
CA MET A 188 -0.26 16.27 6.63
C MET A 188 -0.86 15.61 7.89
N ARG A 189 -1.98 14.90 7.72
CA ARG A 189 -2.58 13.98 8.68
C ARG A 189 -2.15 12.52 8.43
N ARG A 190 -1.33 12.27 7.41
CA ARG A 190 -0.82 10.94 7.02
C ARG A 190 0.66 10.80 7.38
N TRP A 191 1.26 9.68 7.00
CA TRP A 191 2.71 9.46 7.00
C TRP A 191 3.41 10.29 5.91
N ALA A 192 3.23 11.60 5.95
CA ALA A 192 3.78 12.54 4.98
C ALA A 192 5.12 13.09 5.46
N VAL A 193 6.14 13.07 4.60
CA VAL A 193 7.46 13.65 4.82
C VAL A 193 7.70 14.80 3.86
N SER A 194 8.45 15.82 4.28
CA SER A 194 8.79 16.94 3.39
C SER A 194 9.70 16.51 2.25
N ILE A 195 9.40 17.00 1.05
CA ILE A 195 10.26 16.87 -0.13
C ILE A 195 11.08 18.13 -0.26
N ASP A 196 12.41 18.01 -0.14
CA ASP A 196 13.31 19.13 -0.35
C ASP A 196 13.43 19.43 -1.84
N ARG A 197 13.66 18.38 -2.65
CA ARG A 197 13.90 18.45 -4.10
C ARG A 197 13.58 17.11 -4.78
N ILE A 198 13.20 17.17 -6.05
CA ILE A 198 13.14 16.01 -6.95
C ILE A 198 14.08 16.23 -8.13
N ARG A 199 14.81 15.18 -8.52
CA ARG A 199 15.80 15.20 -9.60
C ARG A 199 15.54 14.10 -10.63
N LEU A 200 15.86 14.41 -11.88
CA LEU A 200 16.00 13.47 -12.98
C LEU A 200 17.30 13.80 -13.70
N GLY A 201 18.43 13.31 -13.19
CA GLY A 201 19.77 13.82 -13.49
C GLY A 201 20.01 15.25 -12.95
N SER A 202 19.26 16.24 -13.44
CA SER A 202 19.21 17.60 -12.91
C SER A 202 18.00 17.83 -11.99
N VAL A 203 18.03 18.87 -11.16
CA VAL A 203 16.86 19.32 -10.40
C VAL A 203 15.74 19.71 -11.36
N ILE A 204 14.50 19.33 -11.02
CA ILE A 204 13.30 19.72 -11.77
C ILE A 204 12.54 20.77 -10.97
N ASN A 205 12.03 21.79 -11.65
CA ASN A 205 11.08 22.73 -11.07
C ASN A 205 9.72 22.03 -11.01
N MET A 206 9.31 21.67 -9.80
CA MET A 206 8.08 20.94 -9.52
C MET A 206 6.94 21.92 -9.22
N SER A 207 5.70 21.46 -9.37
CA SER A 207 4.54 22.10 -8.75
C SER A 207 4.73 22.14 -7.22
N ALA A 208 4.10 23.10 -6.55
CA ALA A 208 4.38 23.50 -5.17
C ALA A 208 4.00 22.47 -4.08
N THR A 209 3.89 21.17 -4.38
CA THR A 209 3.59 20.13 -3.39
C THR A 209 4.81 19.90 -2.47
N PRO A 210 4.72 20.21 -1.17
CA PRO A 210 5.87 20.21 -0.28
C PRO A 210 6.13 18.85 0.37
N VAL A 211 5.30 17.83 0.10
CA VAL A 211 5.31 16.56 0.85
C VAL A 211 5.09 15.34 -0.03
N ALA A 212 5.56 14.20 0.48
CA ALA A 212 5.31 12.86 -0.02
C ALA A 212 4.68 12.00 1.08
N VAL A 213 3.54 11.36 0.82
CA VAL A 213 2.96 10.33 1.69
C VAL A 213 3.68 9.01 1.45
N VAL A 214 4.15 8.35 2.50
CA VAL A 214 4.78 7.02 2.42
C VAL A 214 3.71 5.96 2.61
N ASP A 215 3.42 5.20 1.55
CA ASP A 215 2.16 4.46 1.44
C ASP A 215 2.33 3.01 0.95
N SER A 216 2.11 2.04 1.84
CA SER A 216 2.11 0.61 1.49
C SER A 216 0.80 0.13 0.84
N GLY A 217 -0.23 0.99 0.75
CA GLY A 217 -1.47 0.75 0.02
C GLY A 217 -1.40 1.19 -1.45
N THR A 218 -0.32 1.83 -1.88
CA THR A 218 -0.15 2.31 -3.26
C THR A 218 0.98 1.55 -3.95
N SER A 219 0.73 0.92 -5.11
CA SER A 219 1.75 0.11 -5.78
C SER A 219 2.89 0.92 -6.43
N ARG A 220 2.60 2.14 -6.89
CA ARG A 220 3.49 2.96 -7.75
C ARG A 220 3.86 4.28 -7.08
N LEU A 221 4.80 5.00 -7.68
CA LEU A 221 5.00 6.41 -7.34
C LEU A 221 3.85 7.20 -7.96
N VAL A 222 3.08 7.91 -7.13
CA VAL A 222 2.03 8.81 -7.61
C VAL A 222 2.51 10.24 -7.38
N GLY A 223 2.26 11.12 -8.33
CA GLY A 223 2.57 12.54 -8.19
C GLY A 223 1.59 13.43 -8.93
N PRO A 224 1.69 14.76 -8.73
CA PRO A 224 0.89 15.73 -9.48
C PRO A 224 0.99 15.47 -10.98
N LEU A 225 -0.16 15.50 -11.67
CA LEU A 225 -0.27 15.15 -13.08
C LEU A 225 0.77 15.87 -13.95
N TRP A 226 0.99 17.17 -13.71
CA TRP A 226 1.95 17.97 -14.48
C TRP A 226 3.40 17.57 -14.21
N ASP A 227 3.75 17.32 -12.95
CA ASP A 227 5.12 16.97 -12.57
C ASP A 227 5.50 15.61 -13.15
N VAL A 228 4.59 14.64 -13.05
CA VAL A 228 4.77 13.31 -13.65
C VAL A 228 4.81 13.40 -15.17
N PHE A 229 3.98 14.23 -15.80
CA PHE A 229 4.06 14.47 -17.25
C PHE A 229 5.44 14.98 -17.66
N VAL A 230 6.03 15.94 -16.93
CA VAL A 230 7.38 16.47 -17.21
C VAL A 230 8.44 15.37 -17.04
N LEU A 231 8.38 14.61 -15.94
CA LEU A 231 9.31 13.49 -15.68
C LEU A 231 9.23 12.43 -16.79
N ALA A 232 8.02 11.94 -17.08
CA ALA A 232 7.77 10.91 -18.08
C ALA A 232 8.21 11.37 -19.48
N SER A 233 7.94 12.63 -19.84
CA SER A 233 8.39 13.21 -21.12
C SER A 233 9.91 13.23 -21.23
N LYS A 234 10.62 13.62 -20.17
CA LYS A 234 12.10 13.62 -20.15
C LYS A 234 12.71 12.21 -20.20
N MET A 235 11.98 11.21 -19.72
CA MET A 235 12.35 9.79 -19.86
C MET A 235 12.08 9.23 -21.27
N GLY A 236 11.36 9.97 -22.11
CA GLY A 236 10.89 9.49 -23.41
C GLY A 236 9.79 8.44 -23.31
N ALA A 237 9.00 8.48 -22.24
CA ALA A 237 7.85 7.60 -22.06
C ALA A 237 6.68 8.06 -22.95
N THR A 238 5.87 7.10 -23.40
CA THR A 238 4.66 7.35 -24.19
C THR A 238 3.46 7.31 -23.26
N GLN A 239 2.55 8.28 -23.40
CA GLN A 239 1.32 8.28 -22.63
C GLN A 239 0.38 7.20 -23.16
N TRP A 240 -0.01 6.26 -22.29
CA TRP A 240 -0.97 5.20 -22.60
C TRP A 240 -2.39 5.55 -22.14
N GLY A 241 -2.49 6.26 -21.01
CA GLY A 241 -3.76 6.75 -20.45
C GLY A 241 -3.54 8.06 -19.69
N LEU A 242 -4.61 8.65 -19.15
CA LEU A 242 -4.48 9.86 -18.32
C LEU A 242 -3.53 9.58 -17.14
N GLY A 243 -2.37 10.25 -17.12
CA GLY A 243 -1.34 10.06 -16.09
C GLY A 243 -0.61 8.72 -16.12
N ILE A 244 -0.92 7.81 -17.05
CA ILE A 244 -0.30 6.49 -17.17
C ILE A 244 0.62 6.47 -18.38
N TYR A 245 1.85 6.01 -18.17
CA TYR A 245 2.90 6.01 -19.18
C TYR A 245 3.51 4.62 -19.36
N VAL A 246 3.98 4.36 -20.58
CA VAL A 246 4.69 3.15 -20.97
C VAL A 246 6.04 3.49 -21.59
N VAL A 247 6.99 2.57 -21.46
CA VAL A 247 8.35 2.66 -22.01
C VAL A 247 8.74 1.34 -22.64
N ASP A 248 9.77 1.33 -23.50
CA ASP A 248 10.40 0.08 -23.92
C ASP A 248 10.97 -0.64 -22.68
N CYS A 249 10.67 -1.93 -22.53
CA CYS A 249 11.03 -2.76 -21.38
C CYS A 249 12.54 -2.88 -21.12
N ASN A 250 13.37 -2.63 -22.14
CA ASN A 250 14.83 -2.70 -22.06
C ASN A 250 15.48 -1.31 -22.13
N ARG A 251 14.68 -0.24 -22.03
CA ARG A 251 15.18 1.13 -22.07
C ARG A 251 16.02 1.46 -20.84
N THR A 252 17.12 2.16 -21.05
CA THR A 252 17.83 2.84 -19.97
C THR A 252 17.07 4.11 -19.59
N LEU A 253 16.73 4.28 -18.32
CA LEU A 253 16.10 5.50 -17.81
C LEU A 253 17.08 6.30 -16.95
N PRO A 254 16.99 7.64 -16.96
CA PRO A 254 17.69 8.44 -15.98
C PRO A 254 17.15 8.17 -14.57
N THR A 255 18.05 8.18 -13.58
CA THR A 255 17.72 8.03 -12.16
C THR A 255 16.78 9.12 -11.69
N VAL A 256 15.68 8.73 -11.03
CA VAL A 256 14.80 9.65 -10.29
C VAL A 256 15.29 9.68 -8.85
N ALA A 257 15.49 10.87 -8.29
CA ALA A 257 15.86 10.99 -6.88
C ALA A 257 14.94 11.95 -6.13
N PHE A 258 14.53 11.50 -4.94
CA PHE A 258 13.80 12.30 -3.96
C PHE A 258 14.77 12.70 -2.84
N MET A 259 14.87 14.01 -2.57
CA MET A 259 15.58 14.51 -1.40
C MET A 259 14.59 14.65 -0.25
N LEU A 260 14.74 13.84 0.80
CA LEU A 260 13.85 13.81 1.96
C LEU A 260 14.68 14.04 3.22
N GLY A 261 14.41 15.14 3.94
CA GLY A 261 15.15 15.49 5.16
C GLY A 261 16.66 15.55 4.94
N GLY A 262 17.11 16.13 3.81
CA GLY A 262 18.51 16.30 3.46
C GLY A 262 19.22 15.08 2.87
N LYS A 263 18.59 13.91 2.77
CA LYS A 263 19.18 12.69 2.17
C LYS A 263 18.56 12.39 0.81
N GLU A 264 19.41 11.97 -0.13
CA GLU A 264 19.00 11.55 -1.48
C GLU A 264 18.56 10.08 -1.47
N PHE A 265 17.37 9.82 -2.03
CA PHE A 265 16.79 8.49 -2.24
C PHE A 265 16.55 8.28 -3.73
N SER A 266 17.40 7.46 -4.34
CA SER A 266 17.47 7.27 -5.79
C SER A 266 16.78 5.98 -6.23
N LEU A 267 16.03 6.07 -7.32
CA LEU A 267 15.35 4.98 -8.01
C LEU A 267 15.89 4.87 -9.44
N GLU A 268 16.39 3.69 -9.76
CA GLU A 268 17.01 3.39 -11.04
C GLU A 268 15.98 2.85 -12.05
N ALA A 269 16.41 2.65 -13.30
CA ALA A 269 15.55 2.13 -14.35
C ALA A 269 14.87 0.80 -13.98
N GLU A 270 15.59 -0.10 -13.30
CA GLU A 270 15.06 -1.39 -12.83
C GLU A 270 13.98 -1.24 -11.75
N ASP A 271 14.03 -0.16 -10.97
CA ASP A 271 13.01 0.14 -9.97
C ASP A 271 11.73 0.68 -10.64
N LEU A 272 11.88 1.41 -11.76
CA LEU A 272 10.82 2.16 -12.43
C LEU A 272 10.17 1.46 -13.63
N ILE A 273 10.78 0.41 -14.21
CA ILE A 273 10.21 -0.35 -15.33
C ILE A 273 9.52 -1.61 -14.82
N LEU A 274 8.19 -1.64 -14.92
CA LEU A 274 7.36 -2.75 -14.44
C LEU A 274 7.12 -3.75 -15.57
N LYS A 275 7.85 -4.87 -15.54
CA LYS A 275 7.89 -5.85 -16.64
C LYS A 275 6.76 -6.87 -16.62
N ASP A 276 6.20 -7.15 -15.45
CA ASP A 276 5.17 -8.19 -15.28
C ASP A 276 3.75 -7.69 -15.61
N VAL A 277 3.62 -6.41 -15.98
CA VAL A 277 2.36 -5.78 -16.34
C VAL A 277 2.49 -5.06 -17.68
N VAL A 278 1.92 -5.69 -18.70
CA VAL A 278 1.79 -5.13 -20.04
C VAL A 278 0.35 -4.66 -20.22
N PRO A 279 0.11 -3.36 -20.44
CA PRO A 279 -1.22 -2.85 -20.76
C PRO A 279 -1.72 -3.43 -22.09
N GLU A 280 -3.03 -3.65 -22.19
CA GLU A 280 -3.64 -4.06 -23.46
C GLU A 280 -3.32 -3.02 -24.56
N GLY A 281 -2.94 -3.50 -25.75
CA GLY A 281 -2.54 -2.65 -26.87
C GLY A 281 -1.16 -2.00 -26.74
N ALA A 282 -0.36 -2.33 -25.71
CA ALA A 282 1.01 -1.84 -25.52
C ALA A 282 2.05 -2.98 -25.62
N GLU A 283 1.88 -3.86 -26.60
CA GLU A 283 2.74 -5.03 -26.82
C GLU A 283 4.22 -4.61 -26.97
N GLY A 284 5.12 -5.28 -26.23
CA GLY A 284 6.54 -4.95 -26.21
C GLY A 284 6.90 -3.72 -25.37
N GLN A 285 5.92 -3.08 -24.72
CA GLN A 285 6.14 -1.98 -23.78
C GLN A 285 5.83 -2.42 -22.34
N CYS A 286 6.44 -1.71 -21.40
CA CYS A 286 6.31 -1.92 -19.97
C CYS A 286 5.73 -0.67 -19.31
N LEU A 287 4.95 -0.86 -18.24
CA LEU A 287 4.44 0.27 -17.46
C LEU A 287 5.60 1.02 -16.78
N LEU A 288 5.52 2.34 -16.82
CA LEU A 288 6.35 3.20 -15.99
C LEU A 288 5.79 3.21 -14.55
N GLY A 289 6.70 3.13 -13.58
CA GLY A 289 6.42 3.18 -12.16
C GLY A 289 5.94 4.52 -11.62
N LEU A 290 5.79 5.53 -12.49
CA LEU A 290 5.27 6.86 -12.19
C LEU A 290 3.86 6.99 -12.74
N VAL A 291 2.95 7.53 -11.91
CA VAL A 291 1.57 7.83 -12.28
C VAL A 291 1.21 9.26 -11.91
N GLY A 292 0.70 9.99 -12.89
CA GLY A 292 0.18 11.33 -12.66
C GLY A 292 -1.28 11.29 -12.20
N ALA A 293 -1.61 12.03 -11.15
CA ALA A 293 -2.98 12.19 -10.68
C ALA A 293 -3.34 13.67 -10.47
N LEU A 294 -4.63 13.99 -10.54
CA LEU A 294 -5.14 15.34 -10.30
C LEU A 294 -5.23 15.60 -8.79
N GLN A 295 -4.84 16.81 -8.37
CA GLN A 295 -5.00 17.31 -6.99
C GLN A 295 -4.42 16.37 -5.91
N THR A 296 -3.28 15.75 -6.18
CA THR A 296 -2.57 14.87 -5.25
C THR A 296 -1.27 15.51 -4.79
N ASP A 297 -0.84 15.16 -3.58
CA ASP A 297 0.58 15.24 -3.21
C ASP A 297 1.33 14.04 -3.79
N TRP A 298 2.66 14.00 -3.62
CA TRP A 298 3.42 12.81 -3.94
C TRP A 298 3.05 11.64 -3.03
N ILE A 299 3.05 10.43 -3.58
CA ILE A 299 2.90 9.18 -2.84
C ILE A 299 4.08 8.29 -3.20
N LEU A 300 4.86 7.92 -2.19
CA LEU A 300 5.95 6.97 -2.26
C LEU A 300 5.38 5.59 -1.95
N GLY A 301 4.91 4.92 -3.01
CA GLY A 301 4.29 3.60 -2.95
C GLY A 301 5.28 2.43 -2.84
N ASP A 302 4.79 1.22 -3.10
CA ASP A 302 5.53 -0.05 -3.03
C ASP A 302 6.84 -0.02 -3.82
N ILE A 303 6.91 0.66 -4.98
CA ILE A 303 8.19 0.82 -5.71
C ILE A 303 9.29 1.42 -4.83
N PHE A 304 8.94 2.43 -4.03
CA PHE A 304 9.89 3.07 -3.10
C PHE A 304 10.18 2.15 -1.90
N LEU A 305 9.13 1.53 -1.32
CA LEU A 305 9.25 0.61 -0.17
C LEU A 305 9.93 -0.73 -0.53
N GLN A 306 10.03 -1.08 -1.81
CA GLN A 306 10.79 -2.24 -2.27
C GLN A 306 12.29 -1.94 -2.28
N LYS A 307 12.68 -0.72 -2.62
CA LYS A 307 14.08 -0.27 -2.60
C LYS A 307 14.56 0.06 -1.18
N HIS A 308 13.65 0.50 -0.32
CA HIS A 308 13.96 0.97 1.03
C HIS A 308 13.17 0.21 2.08
N TYR A 309 13.86 -0.35 3.08
CA TYR A 309 13.19 -0.79 4.30
C TYR A 309 12.67 0.45 5.03
N VAL A 310 11.39 0.46 5.37
CA VAL A 310 10.74 1.63 5.97
C VAL A 310 10.26 1.32 7.38
N GLN A 311 10.75 2.10 8.34
CA GLN A 311 10.25 2.09 9.72
C GLN A 311 9.30 3.27 9.93
N PHE A 312 8.09 2.99 10.37
CA PHE A 312 7.11 3.98 10.78
C PHE A 312 7.13 4.09 12.31
N ASP A 313 7.65 5.22 12.82
CA ASP A 313 7.75 5.49 14.25
C ASP A 313 6.53 6.32 14.69
N TRP A 314 5.50 5.61 15.15
CA TRP A 314 4.22 6.21 15.56
C TRP A 314 4.37 7.04 16.83
N GLY A 315 5.20 6.57 17.77
CA GLY A 315 5.44 7.27 19.03
C GLY A 315 6.14 8.62 18.86
N ARG A 316 7.10 8.72 17.93
CA ARG A 316 7.84 9.97 17.67
C ARG A 316 7.37 10.72 16.43
N LYS A 317 6.39 10.18 15.70
CA LYS A 317 5.82 10.74 14.47
C LYS A 317 6.89 11.07 13.41
N ARG A 318 7.62 10.04 13.00
CA ARG A 318 8.68 10.13 11.99
C ARG A 318 8.78 8.84 11.19
N VAL A 319 9.38 8.91 10.01
CA VAL A 319 9.61 7.77 9.13
C VAL A 319 11.11 7.58 8.95
N GLY A 320 11.58 6.36 9.18
CA GLY A 320 12.97 5.94 8.99
C GLY A 320 13.13 5.17 7.70
N PHE A 321 14.18 5.49 6.94
CA PHE A 321 14.51 4.81 5.69
C PHE A 321 15.92 4.21 5.76
N ALA A 322 16.02 2.92 5.48
CA ALA A 322 17.28 2.20 5.26
C ALA A 322 17.26 1.52 3.88
N THR A 323 18.41 1.14 3.36
CA THR A 323 18.46 0.39 2.09
C THR A 323 17.93 -1.02 2.33
N SER A 324 16.96 -1.45 1.53
CA SER A 324 16.40 -2.81 1.61
C SER A 324 17.46 -3.85 1.27
N ALA A 325 17.59 -4.91 2.07
CA ALA A 325 18.49 -6.01 1.76
C ALA A 325 17.90 -6.84 0.59
N PRO A 326 18.75 -7.37 -0.31
CA PRO A 326 18.28 -8.31 -1.32
C PRO A 326 17.54 -9.47 -0.65
N GLY A 327 16.35 -9.83 -1.15
CA GLY A 327 15.65 -11.01 -0.65
C GLY A 327 16.51 -12.26 -0.80
N PRO A 328 16.25 -13.31 0.00
CA PRO A 328 16.93 -14.59 -0.20
C PRO A 328 16.72 -15.00 -1.66
N THR A 329 17.81 -15.13 -2.41
CA THR A 329 17.76 -15.59 -3.80
C THR A 329 17.07 -16.94 -3.83
N ALA A 330 15.88 -17.00 -4.43
CA ALA A 330 15.26 -18.28 -4.73
C ALA A 330 16.27 -19.10 -5.55
N PRO A 331 16.50 -20.39 -5.22
CA PRO A 331 17.32 -21.24 -6.08
C PRO A 331 16.73 -21.20 -7.49
N ALA A 332 17.58 -20.99 -8.49
CA ALA A 332 17.19 -20.92 -9.89
C ALA A 332 16.22 -22.07 -10.21
N ALA A 333 14.99 -21.72 -10.56
CA ALA A 333 13.98 -22.72 -10.90
C ALA A 333 14.52 -23.54 -12.07
N ALA A 334 14.78 -24.83 -11.83
CA ALA A 334 15.04 -25.77 -12.88
C ALA A 334 13.86 -25.73 -13.86
N ALA A 335 14.16 -25.60 -15.15
CA ALA A 335 13.18 -25.45 -16.22
C ALA A 335 12.06 -26.49 -16.10
N ALA A 336 10.86 -26.04 -15.73
CA ALA A 336 9.65 -26.86 -15.79
C ALA A 336 9.14 -26.88 -17.25
N PRO A 337 8.60 -28.02 -17.72
CA PRO A 337 8.18 -28.16 -19.11
C PRO A 337 6.94 -27.31 -19.40
N THR A 338 6.92 -26.76 -20.62
CA THR A 338 5.86 -25.92 -21.17
C THR A 338 4.50 -26.61 -21.15
N ALA A 339 3.54 -26.07 -20.40
CA ALA A 339 2.12 -26.37 -20.51
C ALA A 339 1.44 -25.37 -21.47
N PRO A 340 0.36 -25.76 -22.18
CA PRO A 340 -0.19 -24.97 -23.28
C PRO A 340 -0.93 -23.72 -22.79
N SER A 341 -0.93 -22.72 -23.64
CA SER A 341 -1.58 -21.43 -23.49
C SER A 341 -3.11 -21.56 -23.49
N ASP A 342 -3.75 -21.23 -22.37
CA ASP A 342 -5.15 -20.81 -22.38
C ASP A 342 -5.21 -19.28 -22.36
N ALA A 343 -5.69 -18.72 -23.48
CA ALA A 343 -5.96 -17.31 -23.66
C ALA A 343 -7.26 -16.95 -22.94
N GLY A 344 -7.14 -16.41 -21.72
CA GLY A 344 -8.18 -15.64 -21.06
C GLY A 344 -7.73 -14.18 -20.98
N ALA A 345 -8.20 -13.35 -21.93
CA ALA A 345 -8.03 -11.90 -21.87
C ALA A 345 -8.88 -11.34 -20.73
N GLY A 346 -8.22 -10.90 -19.66
CA GLY A 346 -8.82 -10.20 -18.53
C GLY A 346 -8.19 -8.81 -18.39
N ASP A 347 -9.03 -7.80 -18.27
CA ASP A 347 -8.70 -6.37 -18.10
C ASP A 347 -7.80 -6.16 -16.87
N ARG A 348 -6.48 -5.99 -17.07
CA ARG A 348 -5.50 -5.81 -15.98
C ARG A 348 -5.36 -4.34 -15.58
N ARG A 349 -6.39 -3.78 -14.94
CA ARG A 349 -6.24 -2.55 -14.15
C ARG A 349 -5.65 -2.91 -12.78
N LEU A 350 -4.32 -3.01 -12.70
CA LEU A 350 -3.62 -3.24 -11.44
C LEU A 350 -3.49 -1.93 -10.65
N ALA A 351 -3.97 -2.00 -9.41
CA ALA A 351 -4.55 -0.92 -8.61
C ALA A 351 -3.53 0.05 -7.99
N SER A 352 -3.93 1.30 -7.77
CA SER A 352 -3.58 2.04 -6.55
C SER A 352 -4.76 1.81 -5.61
N PHE A 353 -4.54 1.44 -4.34
CA PHE A 353 -5.67 1.26 -3.39
C PHE A 353 -5.92 2.50 -2.53
N VAL A 354 -5.10 3.54 -2.69
CA VAL A 354 -5.21 4.80 -1.96
C VAL A 354 -5.37 5.95 -2.90
#